data_AF-A0A2I9DF93-F1
#
_entry.id   AF-A0A2I9DF93-F1
#
_cell.length_a   1.000
_cell.length_b   1.000
_cell.length_c   1.000
_cell.angle_alpha   90.00
_cell.angle_beta   90.00
_cell.angle_gamma   90.00
#
_symmetry.space_group_name_H-M   'P 1'
#
loop_
_entity.id
_entity.type
_entity.pdbx_description
1 polymer ?
#
loop_
_entity_poly.entity_id
_entity_poly.type
_entity_poly.pdbx_seq_one_letter_code
_entity_poly.pdbx_strand_id
1 'polypeptide(L)'
;MPTVSVPALFAVQQAAQQSGRKVLTLAFEDAQLDTVIYTDGPKILTIRNSMAPMWSTLLLRAGVPSRALAEARQRNATLSKAVQDLVDAGNLPVGDAARLAHERLMSALVPLYWHLATAEIRSDDFDDPKDFVAHTDAPSALTEAGWYALTMKADQRAFLPSDRFKTPLVRLIEHSHTPLGLIWNGLRRGSSLGEIARRLPFRWDTLTGHVAELIAREVLKSWAEARSSSTEGRGD
;
A
#
# COMPACT_ATOMS: atom_id res chain seq x y z
N MET A 1 -7.53 12.58 -26.80
CA MET A 1 -8.07 13.59 -25.87
C MET A 1 -7.06 13.76 -24.74
N PRO A 2 -6.76 14.99 -24.29
CA PRO A 2 -5.85 15.18 -23.16
C PRO A 2 -6.43 14.53 -21.91
N THR A 3 -5.70 13.59 -21.31
CA THR A 3 -6.03 13.00 -20.02
C THR A 3 -5.77 14.04 -18.93
N VAL A 4 -6.83 14.45 -18.24
CA VAL A 4 -6.75 15.44 -17.16
C VAL A 4 -6.31 14.72 -15.89
N SER A 5 -5.14 15.08 -15.36
CA SER A 5 -4.66 14.59 -14.07
C SER A 5 -5.38 15.33 -12.93
N VAL A 6 -5.81 14.60 -11.91
CA VAL A 6 -6.51 15.12 -10.73
C VAL A 6 -5.86 14.61 -9.43
N PRO A 7 -5.99 15.32 -8.30
CA PRO A 7 -5.55 14.79 -7.01
C PRO A 7 -6.23 13.46 -6.71
N ALA A 8 -5.46 12.41 -6.41
CA ALA A 8 -5.98 11.06 -6.30
C ALA A 8 -7.08 10.94 -5.23
N LEU A 9 -6.88 11.50 -4.04
CA LEU A 9 -7.88 11.44 -2.96
C LEU A 9 -9.17 12.21 -3.28
N PHE A 10 -9.09 13.26 -4.09
CA PHE A 10 -10.27 13.95 -4.59
C PHE A 10 -11.09 13.04 -5.52
N ALA A 11 -10.43 12.30 -6.41
CA ALA A 11 -11.11 11.32 -7.26
C ALA A 11 -11.76 10.19 -6.43
N VAL A 12 -11.13 9.73 -5.34
CA VAL A 12 -11.75 8.77 -4.41
C VAL A 12 -13.00 9.35 -3.77
N GLN A 13 -12.93 10.59 -3.29
CA GLN A 13 -14.09 11.28 -2.72
C GLN A 13 -15.23 11.41 -3.74
N GLN A 14 -14.92 11.79 -4.97
CA GLN A 14 -15.90 11.92 -6.05
C GLN A 14 -16.57 10.58 -6.36
N ALA A 15 -15.82 9.48 -6.43
CA ALA A 15 -16.37 8.15 -6.64
C ALA A 15 -17.31 7.71 -5.50
N ALA A 16 -16.94 8.02 -4.25
CA ALA A 16 -17.75 7.69 -3.07
C ALA A 16 -19.00 8.58 -2.89
N GLN A 17 -19.11 9.69 -3.62
CA GLN A 17 -20.32 10.52 -3.63
C GLN A 17 -21.36 10.03 -4.65
N GLN A 18 -20.97 9.15 -5.58
CA GLN A 18 -21.91 8.60 -6.55
C GLN A 18 -22.73 7.47 -5.95
N SER A 19 -24.02 7.46 -6.23
CA SER A 19 -24.91 6.39 -5.81
C SER A 19 -24.64 5.09 -6.56
N GLY A 20 -24.83 3.97 -5.84
CA GLY A 20 -24.61 2.62 -6.34
C GLY A 20 -23.14 2.21 -6.39
N ARG A 21 -22.90 1.03 -6.95
CA ARG A 21 -21.57 0.43 -7.03
C ARG A 21 -20.74 1.06 -8.14
N LYS A 22 -19.54 1.49 -7.79
CA LYS A 22 -18.58 2.11 -8.71
C LYS A 22 -17.21 1.49 -8.61
N VAL A 23 -16.50 1.52 -9.72
CA VAL A 23 -15.07 1.23 -9.79
C VAL A 23 -14.35 2.49 -10.23
N LEU A 24 -13.47 2.97 -9.35
CA LEU A 24 -12.51 4.01 -9.65
C LEU A 24 -11.17 3.36 -9.98
N THR A 25 -10.65 3.63 -11.17
CA THR A 25 -9.28 3.31 -11.57
C THR A 25 -8.44 4.58 -11.55
N LEU A 26 -7.32 4.54 -10.83
CA LEU A 26 -6.33 5.60 -10.74
C LEU A 26 -5.04 5.11 -11.37
N ALA A 27 -4.62 5.77 -12.45
CA ALA A 27 -3.35 5.52 -13.12
C ALA A 27 -2.34 6.65 -12.80
N PHE A 28 -1.13 6.27 -12.42
CA PHE A 28 -0.07 7.18 -11.99
C PHE A 28 1.16 7.07 -12.90
N GLU A 29 2.08 8.02 -12.76
CA GLU A 29 3.38 7.95 -13.44
C GLU A 29 4.21 6.76 -12.94
N ASP A 30 4.25 6.54 -11.61
CA ASP A 30 4.76 5.28 -11.05
C ASP A 30 3.62 4.26 -11.00
N ALA A 31 3.65 3.30 -11.92
CA ALA A 31 2.64 2.25 -12.06
C ALA A 31 2.46 1.38 -10.79
N GLN A 32 3.39 1.40 -9.83
CA GLN A 32 3.18 0.70 -8.56
C GLN A 32 2.13 1.40 -7.68
N LEU A 33 1.87 2.69 -7.90
CA LEU A 33 0.78 3.44 -7.27
C LEU A 33 -0.58 3.16 -7.90
N ASP A 34 -0.64 2.51 -9.08
CA ASP A 34 -1.90 2.21 -9.75
C ASP A 34 -2.87 1.52 -8.80
N THR A 35 -4.06 2.10 -8.71
CA THR A 35 -5.02 1.76 -7.68
C THR A 35 -6.40 1.60 -8.28
N VAL A 36 -7.05 0.49 -7.95
CA VAL A 36 -8.47 0.26 -8.26
C VAL A 36 -9.25 0.22 -6.95
N ILE A 37 -10.25 1.09 -6.83
CA ILE A 37 -11.09 1.23 -5.64
C ILE A 37 -12.52 0.90 -6.03
N TYR A 38 -13.15 0.03 -5.24
CA TYR A 38 -14.55 -0.34 -5.39
C TYR A 38 -15.34 0.38 -4.31
N THR A 39 -16.40 1.08 -4.68
CA THR A 39 -17.25 1.83 -3.74
C THR A 39 -18.72 1.44 -3.91
N ASP A 40 -19.51 1.62 -2.85
CA ASP A 40 -20.98 1.59 -2.88
C ASP A 40 -21.51 2.79 -2.09
N GLY A 41 -21.85 3.86 -2.81
CA GLY A 41 -22.05 5.16 -2.20
C GLY A 41 -20.84 5.57 -1.35
N PRO A 42 -21.03 6.00 -0.09
CA PRO A 42 -19.93 6.49 0.75
C PRO A 42 -19.00 5.40 1.24
N LYS A 43 -19.26 4.12 0.97
CA LYS A 43 -18.45 3.00 1.48
C LYS A 43 -17.40 2.60 0.47
N ILE A 44 -16.15 2.49 0.91
CA ILE A 44 -15.09 1.76 0.22
C ILE A 44 -15.27 0.28 0.53
N LEU A 45 -15.51 -0.51 -0.52
CA LEU A 45 -15.70 -1.95 -0.41
C LEU A 45 -14.36 -2.69 -0.35
N THR A 46 -13.46 -2.34 -1.27
CA THR A 46 -12.12 -2.91 -1.34
C THR A 46 -11.19 -2.04 -2.16
N ILE A 47 -9.90 -2.25 -1.99
CA ILE A 47 -8.83 -1.56 -2.72
C ILE A 47 -7.82 -2.57 -3.25
N ARG A 48 -7.46 -2.40 -4.52
CA ARG A 48 -6.40 -3.14 -5.19
C ARG A 48 -5.29 -2.16 -5.55
N ASN A 49 -4.16 -2.32 -4.89
CA ASN A 49 -2.95 -1.57 -5.15
C ASN A 49 -1.77 -2.55 -5.04
N SER A 50 -0.77 -2.41 -5.90
CA SER A 50 0.34 -3.36 -6.00
C SER A 50 1.23 -3.40 -4.75
N MET A 51 1.27 -2.31 -3.98
CA MET A 51 2.04 -2.18 -2.75
C MET A 51 1.27 -2.56 -1.49
N ALA A 52 -0.06 -2.64 -1.56
CA ALA A 52 -0.87 -2.96 -0.40
C ALA A 52 -0.45 -4.33 0.20
N PRO A 53 -0.19 -4.42 1.52
CA PRO A 53 0.37 -5.61 2.16
C PRO A 53 -0.45 -6.86 1.86
N MET A 54 0.18 -7.92 1.34
CA MET A 54 -0.54 -9.11 0.88
C MET A 54 -1.45 -9.69 1.97
N TRP A 55 -2.69 -10.02 1.61
CA TRP A 55 -3.65 -10.66 2.52
C TRP A 55 -3.08 -11.90 3.20
N SER A 56 -2.36 -12.76 2.47
CA SER A 56 -1.71 -13.92 3.07
C SER A 56 -0.73 -13.55 4.18
N THR A 57 0.05 -12.48 3.99
CA THR A 57 0.99 -12.00 5.01
C THR A 57 0.25 -11.45 6.23
N LEU A 58 -0.79 -10.64 5.99
CA LEU A 58 -1.61 -10.07 7.05
C LEU A 58 -2.30 -11.15 7.89
N LEU A 59 -2.91 -12.13 7.23
CA LEU A 59 -3.65 -13.22 7.88
C LEU A 59 -2.73 -14.14 8.67
N LEU A 60 -1.59 -14.54 8.10
CA LEU A 60 -0.60 -15.37 8.83
C LEU A 60 -0.04 -14.63 10.05
N ARG A 61 0.21 -13.32 9.94
CA ARG A 61 0.67 -12.50 11.07
C ARG A 61 -0.40 -12.35 12.14
N ALA A 62 -1.67 -12.33 11.76
CA ALA A 62 -2.80 -12.34 12.68
C ALA A 62 -3.07 -13.72 13.33
N GLY A 63 -2.25 -14.73 13.03
CA GLY A 63 -2.35 -16.06 13.63
C GLY A 63 -3.30 -17.01 12.90
N VAL A 64 -3.79 -16.64 11.70
CA VAL A 64 -4.60 -17.56 10.89
C VAL A 64 -3.75 -18.76 10.49
N PRO A 65 -4.17 -20.01 10.78
CA PRO A 65 -3.41 -21.18 10.41
C PRO A 65 -3.20 -21.29 8.90
N SER A 66 -1.97 -21.58 8.46
CA SER A 66 -1.63 -21.70 7.03
C SER A 66 -2.52 -22.69 6.28
N ARG A 67 -2.92 -23.78 6.94
CA ARG A 67 -3.84 -24.79 6.39
C ARG A 67 -5.23 -24.20 6.14
N ALA A 68 -5.82 -23.53 7.12
CA ALA A 68 -7.13 -22.90 6.99
C ALA A 68 -7.12 -21.85 5.87
N LEU A 69 -6.06 -21.04 5.78
CA LEU A 69 -5.88 -20.08 4.70
C LEU A 69 -5.80 -20.74 3.32
N ALA A 70 -5.06 -21.84 3.19
CA ALA A 70 -4.98 -22.59 1.93
C ALA A 70 -6.33 -23.17 1.51
N GLU A 71 -7.05 -23.80 2.46
CA GLU A 71 -8.39 -24.37 2.23
C GLU A 71 -9.42 -23.30 1.86
N ALA A 72 -9.42 -22.14 2.52
CA ALA A 72 -10.30 -21.02 2.18
C ALA A 72 -10.01 -20.46 0.77
N ARG A 73 -8.74 -20.35 0.38
CA ARG A 73 -8.36 -19.88 -0.97
C ARG A 73 -8.68 -20.88 -2.08
N GLN A 74 -8.65 -22.17 -1.80
CA GLN A 74 -9.01 -23.20 -2.77
C GLN A 74 -10.52 -23.23 -3.06
N ARG A 75 -11.34 -22.96 -2.02
CA ARG A 75 -12.80 -22.97 -2.14
C ARG A 75 -13.37 -21.71 -2.80
N ASN A 76 -12.65 -20.60 -2.74
CA ASN A 76 -13.18 -19.30 -3.14
C ASN A 76 -12.44 -18.67 -4.32
N ALA A 77 -13.22 -18.15 -5.27
CA ALA A 77 -12.69 -17.44 -6.42
C ALA A 77 -12.13 -16.04 -6.08
N THR A 78 -12.63 -15.39 -5.03
CA THR A 78 -12.18 -14.05 -4.60
C THR A 78 -11.55 -14.08 -3.22
N LEU A 79 -10.59 -13.18 -2.98
CA LEU A 79 -9.97 -13.05 -1.66
C LEU A 79 -10.96 -12.57 -0.60
N SER A 80 -11.93 -11.71 -0.95
CA SER A 80 -12.96 -11.25 -0.03
C SER A 80 -13.80 -12.42 0.49
N LYS A 81 -14.21 -13.33 -0.40
CA LYS A 81 -14.91 -14.58 -0.02
C LYS A 81 -14.02 -15.50 0.82
N ALA A 82 -12.73 -15.63 0.48
CA ALA A 82 -11.79 -16.42 1.28
C ALA A 82 -11.60 -15.86 2.71
N VAL A 83 -11.57 -14.53 2.88
CA VAL A 83 -11.50 -13.88 4.19
C VAL A 83 -12.81 -14.08 4.96
N GLN A 84 -13.96 -13.95 4.29
CA GLN A 84 -15.26 -14.23 4.91
C GLN A 84 -15.36 -15.68 5.41
N ASP A 85 -14.94 -16.64 4.59
CA ASP A 85 -14.90 -18.07 4.96
C ASP A 85 -14.04 -18.33 6.20
N LEU A 86 -12.93 -17.60 6.37
CA LEU A 86 -12.08 -17.70 7.55
C LEU A 86 -12.77 -17.14 8.80
N VAL A 87 -13.55 -16.06 8.64
CA VAL A 87 -14.37 -15.48 9.71
C VAL A 87 -15.49 -16.45 10.11
N ASP A 88 -16.24 -16.95 9.15
CA ASP A 88 -17.37 -17.85 9.36
C ASP A 88 -16.92 -19.19 9.98
N ALA A 89 -15.74 -19.67 9.62
CA ALA A 89 -15.12 -20.85 10.20
C ALA A 89 -14.46 -20.61 11.57
N GLY A 90 -14.52 -19.38 12.11
CA GLY A 90 -13.94 -19.02 13.41
C GLY A 90 -12.40 -18.97 13.44
N ASN A 91 -11.74 -19.01 12.28
CA ASN A 91 -10.27 -18.94 12.16
C ASN A 91 -9.75 -17.49 12.17
N LEU A 92 -10.64 -16.50 12.03
CA LEU A 92 -10.32 -15.08 12.07
C LEU A 92 -11.45 -14.32 12.76
N PRO A 93 -11.22 -13.65 13.90
CA PRO A 93 -12.24 -12.80 14.51
C PRO A 93 -12.70 -11.69 13.54
N VAL A 94 -13.99 -11.38 13.53
CA VAL A 94 -14.60 -10.32 12.70
C VAL A 94 -13.86 -8.98 12.86
N GLY A 95 -13.54 -8.61 14.10
CA GLY A 95 -12.80 -7.39 14.41
C GLY A 95 -11.37 -7.38 13.83
N ASP A 96 -10.70 -8.52 13.80
CA ASP A 96 -9.38 -8.64 13.17
C ASP A 96 -9.47 -8.56 11.65
N ALA A 97 -10.48 -9.18 11.03
CA ALA A 97 -10.71 -9.04 9.59
C ALA A 97 -10.91 -7.57 9.19
N ALA A 98 -11.75 -6.84 9.94
CA ALA A 98 -11.97 -5.41 9.73
C ALA A 98 -10.69 -4.58 9.93
N ARG A 99 -9.93 -4.85 11.00
CA ARG A 99 -8.65 -4.18 11.26
C ARG A 99 -7.63 -4.42 10.15
N LEU A 100 -7.46 -5.65 9.68
CA LEU A 100 -6.50 -5.99 8.62
C LEU A 100 -6.87 -5.35 7.28
N ALA A 101 -8.16 -5.31 6.94
CA ALA A 101 -8.63 -4.58 5.76
C ALA A 101 -8.36 -3.08 5.86
N HIS A 102 -8.60 -2.49 7.04
CA HIS A 102 -8.29 -1.09 7.31
C HIS A 102 -6.79 -0.78 7.17
N GLU A 103 -5.93 -1.62 7.75
CA GLU A 103 -4.46 -1.50 7.61
C GLU A 103 -4.03 -1.54 6.14
N ARG A 104 -4.62 -2.46 5.37
CA ARG A 104 -4.37 -2.57 3.93
C ARG A 104 -4.88 -1.35 3.16
N LEU A 105 -6.04 -0.82 3.53
CA LEU A 105 -6.62 0.39 2.97
C LEU A 105 -5.72 1.60 3.22
N MET A 106 -5.30 1.84 4.46
CA MET A 106 -4.41 2.94 4.81
C MET A 106 -3.05 2.82 4.11
N SER A 107 -2.50 1.61 4.02
CA SER A 107 -1.24 1.36 3.30
C SER A 107 -1.34 1.70 1.81
N ALA A 108 -2.52 1.59 1.21
CA ALA A 108 -2.77 1.95 -0.17
C ALA A 108 -3.12 3.43 -0.36
N LEU A 109 -3.86 4.06 0.56
CA LEU A 109 -4.33 5.45 0.44
C LEU A 109 -3.28 6.50 0.81
N VAL A 110 -2.49 6.28 1.87
CA VAL A 110 -1.47 7.24 2.34
C VAL A 110 -0.51 7.67 1.22
N PRO A 111 0.08 6.77 0.43
CA PRO A 111 0.97 7.20 -0.65
C PRO A 111 0.26 7.97 -1.76
N LEU A 112 -1.07 7.91 -1.88
CA LEU A 112 -1.79 8.64 -2.95
C LEU A 112 -2.00 10.12 -2.63
N TYR A 113 -1.87 10.53 -1.36
CA TYR A 113 -2.22 11.88 -0.90
C TYR A 113 -1.51 12.98 -1.69
N TRP A 114 -0.24 12.75 -2.05
CA TRP A 114 0.61 13.74 -2.72
C TRP A 114 0.66 13.57 -4.25
N HIS A 115 -0.07 12.62 -4.82
CA HIS A 115 0.04 12.27 -6.22
C HIS A 115 -1.19 12.67 -7.03
N LEU A 116 -0.91 13.12 -8.26
CA LEU A 116 -1.94 13.30 -9.29
C LEU A 116 -2.09 11.99 -10.06
N ALA A 117 -3.33 11.66 -10.42
CA ALA A 117 -3.66 10.48 -11.19
C ALA A 117 -4.55 10.84 -12.37
N THR A 118 -4.49 10.03 -13.44
CA THR A 118 -5.60 9.93 -14.37
C THR A 118 -6.68 9.06 -13.71
N ALA A 119 -7.88 9.61 -13.55
CA ALA A 119 -8.98 8.94 -12.88
C ALA A 119 -10.07 8.53 -13.87
N GLU A 120 -10.56 7.30 -13.72
CA GLU A 120 -11.69 6.77 -14.49
C GLU A 120 -12.70 6.12 -13.54
N ILE A 121 -13.95 6.57 -13.59
CA ILE A 121 -15.05 6.02 -12.79
C ILE A 121 -16.02 5.29 -13.72
N ARG A 122 -16.29 4.02 -13.41
CA ARG A 122 -17.25 3.17 -14.12
C ARG A 122 -18.30 2.63 -13.14
N SER A 123 -19.51 2.40 -13.63
CA SER A 123 -20.46 1.53 -12.92
C SER A 123 -19.97 0.09 -13.01
N ASP A 124 -20.15 -0.68 -11.94
CA ASP A 124 -19.73 -2.08 -11.92
C ASP A 124 -20.81 -2.97 -11.33
N ASP A 125 -20.98 -4.14 -11.93
CA ASP A 125 -21.83 -5.24 -11.49
C ASP A 125 -21.00 -6.26 -10.71
N PHE A 126 -20.11 -5.77 -9.84
CA PHE A 126 -19.14 -6.60 -9.13
C PHE A 126 -19.81 -7.66 -8.24
N ASP A 127 -19.38 -8.91 -8.36
CA ASP A 127 -19.95 -10.07 -7.68
C ASP A 127 -19.30 -10.38 -6.30
N ASP A 128 -18.72 -9.37 -5.64
CA ASP A 128 -18.31 -9.52 -4.24
C ASP A 128 -19.52 -9.43 -3.30
N PRO A 129 -19.42 -10.09 -2.13
CA PRO A 129 -20.49 -10.09 -1.16
C PRO A 129 -20.84 -8.65 -0.78
N LYS A 130 -22.14 -8.32 -0.83
CA LYS A 130 -22.70 -7.08 -0.28
C LYS A 130 -22.34 -6.89 1.20
N ASP A 131 -21.94 -7.96 1.87
CA ASP A 131 -21.69 -8.06 3.30
C ASP A 131 -20.23 -8.37 3.64
N PHE A 132 -19.28 -8.04 2.77
CA PHE A 132 -17.86 -8.18 3.15
C PHE A 132 -17.60 -7.43 4.45
N VAL A 133 -17.04 -8.14 5.43
CA VAL A 133 -16.92 -7.72 6.85
C VAL A 133 -16.17 -6.40 7.06
N ALA A 134 -15.50 -5.87 6.04
CA ALA A 134 -14.62 -4.72 6.18
C ALA A 134 -14.87 -3.60 5.18
N HIS A 135 -16.09 -3.07 5.15
CA HIS A 135 -16.35 -1.79 4.49
C HIS A 135 -15.87 -0.63 5.34
N THR A 136 -15.27 0.37 4.70
CA THR A 136 -14.81 1.58 5.39
C THR A 136 -15.54 2.79 4.82
N ASP A 137 -16.01 3.68 5.70
CA ASP A 137 -16.54 4.97 5.28
C ASP A 137 -15.45 5.80 4.57
N ALA A 138 -15.70 6.21 3.33
CA ALA A 138 -14.72 6.90 2.51
C ALA A 138 -14.32 8.26 3.09
N PRO A 139 -15.25 9.16 3.51
CA PRO A 139 -14.87 10.41 4.18
C PRO A 139 -13.94 10.22 5.38
N SER A 140 -14.24 9.24 6.24
CA SER A 140 -13.43 8.91 7.42
C SER A 140 -12.07 8.37 7.02
N ALA A 141 -12.01 7.42 6.08
CA ALA A 141 -10.77 6.83 5.57
C ALA A 141 -9.85 7.87 4.91
N LEU A 142 -10.41 8.78 4.11
CA LEU A 142 -9.66 9.83 3.43
C LEU A 142 -9.10 10.85 4.43
N THR A 143 -9.88 11.19 5.45
CA THR A 143 -9.44 12.06 6.53
C THR A 143 -8.29 11.42 7.31
N GLU A 144 -8.42 10.16 7.70
CA GLU A 144 -7.37 9.41 8.43
C GLU A 144 -6.09 9.25 7.58
N ALA A 145 -6.23 8.85 6.31
CA ALA A 145 -5.10 8.75 5.39
C ALA A 145 -4.40 10.12 5.22
N GLY A 146 -5.17 11.21 5.19
CA GLY A 146 -4.65 12.57 5.17
C GLY A 146 -3.86 12.92 6.43
N TRP A 147 -4.35 12.55 7.61
CA TRP A 147 -3.60 12.74 8.85
C TRP A 147 -2.25 12.03 8.81
N TYR A 148 -2.19 10.76 8.42
CA TYR A 148 -0.91 10.05 8.29
C TYR A 148 0.00 10.66 7.23
N ALA A 149 -0.53 11.09 6.09
CA ALA A 149 0.27 11.70 5.03
C ALA A 149 0.85 13.07 5.44
N LEU A 150 0.10 13.84 6.23
CA LEU A 150 0.52 15.17 6.70
C LEU A 150 1.63 15.11 7.76
N THR A 151 1.73 14.04 8.55
CA THR A 151 2.83 13.86 9.52
C THR A 151 4.16 13.47 8.87
N MET A 152 4.16 13.05 7.60
CA MET A 152 5.39 12.72 6.87
C MET A 152 6.25 13.96 6.64
N LYS A 153 7.57 13.82 6.80
CA LYS A 153 8.55 14.85 6.43
C LYS A 153 8.75 14.95 4.91
N ALA A 154 9.29 16.07 4.42
CA ALA A 154 9.43 16.32 2.99
C ALA A 154 10.31 15.29 2.27
N ASP A 155 11.40 14.85 2.89
CA ASP A 155 12.28 13.79 2.42
C ASP A 155 11.58 12.43 2.33
N GLN A 156 10.71 12.11 3.29
CA GLN A 156 9.90 10.89 3.29
C GLN A 156 8.86 10.89 2.17
N ARG A 157 8.27 12.05 1.85
CA ARG A 157 7.29 12.22 0.77
C ARG A 157 7.91 12.09 -0.62
N ALA A 158 9.21 12.34 -0.75
CA ALA A 158 9.91 12.28 -2.02
C ALA A 158 10.15 10.85 -2.51
N PHE A 159 10.02 9.85 -1.64
CA PHE A 159 10.22 8.45 -2.02
C PHE A 159 9.10 7.95 -2.92
N LEU A 160 9.50 7.22 -3.95
CA LEU A 160 8.61 6.51 -4.85
C LEU A 160 8.63 5.00 -4.58
N PRO A 161 7.51 4.30 -4.80
CA PRO A 161 7.46 2.84 -4.72
C PRO A 161 8.51 2.10 -5.56
N SER A 162 8.80 2.63 -6.75
CA SER A 162 9.81 2.12 -7.65
C SER A 162 11.26 2.35 -7.18
N ASP A 163 11.47 3.19 -6.15
CA ASP A 163 12.81 3.50 -5.65
C ASP A 163 13.53 2.24 -5.17
N ARG A 164 14.80 2.17 -5.57
CA ARG A 164 15.78 1.18 -5.12
C ARG A 164 16.96 1.93 -4.51
N PHE A 165 17.71 1.25 -3.66
CA PHE A 165 18.79 1.85 -2.89
C PHE A 165 20.08 1.09 -3.12
N LYS A 166 21.21 1.81 -3.13
CA LYS A 166 22.52 1.17 -3.01
C LYS A 166 22.81 1.01 -1.53
N THR A 167 23.13 -0.21 -1.11
CA THR A 167 23.60 -0.47 0.26
C THR A 167 25.11 -0.28 0.30
N PRO A 168 25.65 0.76 0.96
CA PRO A 168 27.07 0.86 1.27
C PRO A 168 27.57 -0.38 2.03
N LEU A 169 28.90 -0.58 2.02
CA LEU A 169 29.58 -1.66 2.76
C LEU A 169 29.47 -1.51 4.29
N VAL A 170 28.90 -0.41 4.78
CA VAL A 170 28.65 -0.17 6.20
C VAL A 170 27.60 -1.17 6.68
N ARG A 171 28.00 -2.03 7.62
CA ARG A 171 27.13 -3.06 8.17
C ARG A 171 26.11 -2.41 9.10
N LEU A 172 24.82 -2.63 8.82
CA LEU A 172 23.78 -2.34 9.81
C LEU A 172 23.97 -3.29 11.01
N ILE A 173 24.26 -2.74 12.18
CA ILE A 173 24.24 -3.48 13.44
C ILE A 173 22.80 -3.42 13.96
N GLU A 174 21.93 -4.20 13.34
CA GLU A 174 20.58 -4.43 13.86
C GLU A 174 20.18 -5.89 13.77
N HIS A 175 19.27 -6.26 14.67
CA HIS A 175 18.67 -7.59 14.61
C HIS A 175 17.81 -7.73 13.35
N SER A 176 17.90 -8.86 12.66
CA SER A 176 17.17 -9.09 11.40
C SER A 176 15.65 -9.13 11.54
N HIS A 177 15.13 -9.15 12.77
CA HIS A 177 13.70 -9.17 13.07
C HIS A 177 13.13 -7.79 13.43
N THR A 178 13.95 -6.76 13.58
CA THR A 178 13.46 -5.39 13.81
C THR A 178 12.94 -4.79 12.50
N PRO A 179 12.03 -3.80 12.54
CA PRO A 179 11.55 -3.11 11.35
C PRO A 179 12.69 -2.61 10.45
N LEU A 180 13.68 -1.92 11.03
CA LEU A 180 14.87 -1.44 10.32
C LEU A 180 15.68 -2.60 9.70
N GLY A 181 15.90 -3.68 10.44
CA GLY A 181 16.61 -4.86 9.96
C GLY A 181 15.90 -5.56 8.79
N LEU A 182 14.57 -5.67 8.83
CA LEU A 182 13.76 -6.26 7.77
C LEU A 182 13.78 -5.40 6.49
N ILE A 183 13.61 -4.08 6.63
CA ILE A 183 13.63 -3.14 5.51
C ILE A 183 15.01 -3.12 4.86
N TRP A 184 16.08 -2.99 5.67
CA TRP A 184 17.45 -3.02 5.17
C TRP A 184 17.79 -4.31 4.44
N ASN A 185 17.36 -5.47 4.97
CA ASN A 185 17.56 -6.75 4.29
C ASN A 185 16.82 -6.83 2.95
N GLY A 186 15.61 -6.28 2.85
CA GLY A 186 14.87 -6.17 1.60
C GLY A 186 15.60 -5.33 0.56
N LEU A 187 16.09 -4.16 0.98
CA LEU A 187 16.86 -3.23 0.15
C LEU A 187 18.20 -3.80 -0.31
N ARG A 188 18.93 -4.49 0.57
CA ARG A 188 20.20 -5.17 0.24
C ARG A 188 20.03 -6.27 -0.80
N ARG A 189 18.87 -6.92 -0.82
CA ARG A 189 18.50 -7.91 -1.84
C ARG A 189 18.00 -7.26 -3.14
N GLY A 190 18.11 -5.93 -3.24
CA GLY A 190 17.74 -5.16 -4.40
C GLY A 190 16.24 -4.91 -4.54
N SER A 191 15.41 -5.19 -3.53
CA SER A 191 13.96 -4.97 -3.64
C SER A 191 13.62 -3.47 -3.71
N SER A 192 12.57 -3.09 -4.45
CA SER A 192 12.04 -1.71 -4.41
C SER A 192 11.22 -1.45 -3.14
N LEU A 193 10.93 -0.18 -2.84
CA LEU A 193 10.09 0.18 -1.69
C LEU A 193 8.70 -0.43 -1.77
N GLY A 194 8.05 -0.42 -2.94
CA GLY A 194 6.75 -1.05 -3.13
C GLY A 194 6.78 -2.57 -2.95
N GLU A 195 7.87 -3.24 -3.34
CA GLU A 195 8.04 -4.68 -3.05
C GLU A 195 8.19 -4.96 -1.56
N ILE A 196 8.85 -4.06 -0.82
CA ILE A 196 8.99 -4.13 0.63
C ILE A 196 7.64 -3.86 1.29
N ALA A 197 6.92 -2.81 0.91
CA ALA A 197 5.59 -2.47 1.42
C ALA A 197 4.58 -3.62 1.19
N ARG A 198 4.66 -4.30 0.05
CA ARG A 198 3.80 -5.46 -0.23
C ARG A 198 4.07 -6.65 0.70
N ARG A 199 5.34 -6.86 1.07
CA ARG A 199 5.79 -8.02 1.87
C ARG A 199 5.77 -7.77 3.36
N LEU A 200 6.04 -6.55 3.78
CA LEU A 200 6.06 -6.12 5.16
C LEU A 200 4.84 -5.23 5.38
N PRO A 201 3.95 -5.55 6.33
CA PRO A 201 2.73 -4.78 6.56
C PRO A 201 3.03 -3.47 7.33
N PHE A 202 3.92 -2.66 6.78
CA PHE A 202 4.17 -1.30 7.21
C PHE A 202 3.35 -0.35 6.36
N ARG A 203 2.69 0.61 7.01
CA ARG A 203 2.09 1.74 6.32
C ARG A 203 3.19 2.59 5.67
N TRP A 204 2.86 3.26 4.58
CA TRP A 204 3.86 3.94 3.74
C TRP A 204 4.70 4.99 4.47
N ASP A 205 4.08 5.80 5.33
CA ASP A 205 4.74 6.77 6.21
C ASP A 205 5.74 6.11 7.17
N THR A 206 5.39 4.95 7.73
CA THR A 206 6.30 4.20 8.63
C THR A 206 7.46 3.60 7.86
N LEU A 207 7.20 3.02 6.69
CA LEU A 207 8.23 2.47 5.82
C LEU A 207 9.23 3.56 5.40
N THR A 208 8.74 4.65 4.84
CA THR A 208 9.57 5.78 4.37
C THR A 208 10.30 6.46 5.53
N GLY A 209 9.71 6.52 6.72
CA GLY A 209 10.38 6.99 7.92
C GLY A 209 11.59 6.14 8.31
N HIS A 210 11.47 4.83 8.27
CA HIS A 210 12.60 3.92 8.50
C HIS A 210 13.65 3.99 7.40
N VAL A 211 13.26 4.21 6.14
CA VAL A 211 14.24 4.42 5.05
C VAL A 211 15.01 5.71 5.24
N ALA A 212 14.34 6.82 5.57
CA ALA A 212 14.99 8.09 5.89
C ALA A 212 15.98 7.93 7.07
N GLU A 213 15.59 7.17 8.09
CA GLU A 213 16.48 6.85 9.21
C GLU A 213 17.72 6.05 8.79
N LEU A 214 17.56 5.05 7.92
CA LEU A 214 18.69 4.26 7.39
C LEU A 214 19.64 5.11 6.53
N ILE A 215 19.12 6.09 5.79
CA ILE A 215 19.93 7.07 5.03
C ILE A 215 20.67 8.00 5.99
N ALA A 216 19.99 8.53 7.02
CA ALA A 216 20.61 9.40 8.02
C ALA A 216 21.74 8.72 8.82
N ARG A 217 21.66 7.39 8.97
CA ARG A 217 22.73 6.55 9.55
C ARG A 217 23.83 6.18 8.55
N GLU A 218 23.77 6.69 7.32
CA GLU A 218 24.69 6.41 6.22
C GLU A 218 24.78 4.92 5.81
N VAL A 219 23.73 4.16 6.13
CA VAL A 219 23.63 2.72 5.81
C VAL A 219 22.97 2.47 4.45
N LEU A 220 22.36 3.51 3.86
CA LEU A 220 21.80 3.52 2.51
C LEU A 220 22.28 4.77 1.76
N LYS A 221 22.46 4.64 0.44
CA LYS A 221 22.59 5.77 -0.48
C LYS A 221 21.47 5.73 -1.52
N SER A 222 20.82 6.87 -1.76
CA SER A 222 19.77 6.96 -2.77
C SER A 222 20.37 6.80 -4.17
N TRP A 223 19.60 6.26 -5.13
CA TRP A 223 20.05 6.20 -6.52
C TRP A 223 20.06 7.58 -7.21
N ALA A 224 19.35 8.57 -6.66
CA ALA A 224 19.31 9.93 -7.20
C ALA A 224 20.66 10.64 -7.05
N GLU A 225 21.34 10.48 -5.92
CA GLU A 225 22.69 11.02 -5.67
C GLU A 225 23.77 10.37 -6.55
N ALA A 226 23.53 9.15 -7.05
CA ALA A 226 24.44 8.47 -7.97
C ALA A 226 24.41 9.05 -9.40
N ARG A 227 23.32 9.76 -9.78
CA ARG A 227 23.23 10.41 -11.11
C ARG A 227 23.97 11.74 -11.14
N SER A 228 23.92 12.53 -10.07
CA SER A 228 24.66 13.79 -9.95
C SER A 228 26.17 13.59 -9.81
N SER A 229 26.61 12.50 -9.16
CA SER A 229 28.03 12.13 -9.05
C SER A 229 28.62 11.48 -10.31
N SER A 230 27.79 11.13 -11.30
CA SER A 230 28.27 10.59 -12.59
C SER A 230 28.44 11.68 -13.67
N THR A 231 27.98 12.90 -13.42
CA THR A 231 28.12 14.06 -14.33
C THR A 231 29.33 14.96 -14.03
N GLU A 232 30.01 14.78 -12.89
CA GLU A 232 31.23 15.54 -12.54
C GLU A 232 32.55 14.85 -12.95
N GLY A 233 32.49 13.68 -13.61
CA GLY A 233 33.68 12.91 -14.01
C GLY A 233 34.07 12.94 -15.50
N ARG A 234 33.44 13.81 -16.30
CA ARG A 234 33.81 14.06 -17.71
C ARG A 234 33.90 15.56 -17.95
N GLY A 235 34.95 16.15 -17.43
CA GLY A 235 35.37 17.51 -17.69
C GLY A 235 36.87 17.60 -17.40
N ASP A 236 37.63 17.55 -18.50
CA ASP A 236 39.08 17.73 -18.68
C ASP A 236 40.05 16.62 -18.23
#